data_AF-A0A1N6PSL2-F1
#
_entry.id   AF-A0A1N6PSL2-F1
#
_cell.length_a   1.000
_cell.length_b   1.000
_cell.length_c   1.000
_cell.angle_alpha   90.00
_cell.angle_beta   90.00
_cell.angle_gamma   90.00
#
_symmetry.space_group_name_H-M   'P 1'
#
loop_
_entity.id
_entity.type
_entity.pdbx_description
1 polymer ?
#
loop_
_entity_poly.entity_id
_entity_poly.type
_entity_poly.pdbx_seq_one_letter_code
_entity_poly.pdbx_strand_id
1 'polypeptide(L)' 'MKRIFHITNGDYLAYQLEKTSVEGEIIVCREALVLGNLKAYSLEDFWKVRAESVLNDYTVEKKSYYQKVFPEF' A
#
# COMPACT_ATOMS: atom_id res chain seq x y z
N MET A 1 -3.19 6.78 -29.14
CA MET A 1 -2.30 5.84 -28.40
C MET A 1 -3.04 5.40 -27.16
N LYS A 2 -3.25 4.10 -26.94
CA LYS A 2 -3.93 3.60 -25.74
C LYS A 2 -2.90 3.49 -24.61
N ARG A 3 -3.11 4.19 -23.48
CA ARG A 3 -2.32 3.98 -22.26
C ARG A 3 -2.97 2.87 -21.45
N ILE A 4 -2.18 1.91 -21.00
CA ILE A 4 -2.63 0.79 -20.16
C ILE A 4 -1.91 0.93 -18.83
N PHE A 5 -2.69 0.91 -17.74
CA PHE A 5 -2.18 0.94 -16.37
C PHE A 5 -2.61 -0.33 -15.63
N HIS A 6 -1.64 -1.03 -15.04
CA HIS A 6 -1.86 -2.19 -14.19
C HIS A 6 -1.77 -1.76 -12.73
N ILE A 7 -2.90 -1.80 -12.02
CA ILE A 7 -2.95 -1.41 -10.61
C ILE A 7 -2.72 -2.67 -9.75
N THR A 8 -1.72 -2.61 -8.87
CA THR A 8 -1.30 -3.74 -8.04
C THR A 8 -1.50 -3.45 -6.55
N ASN A 9 -1.89 -4.46 -5.78
CA ASN A 9 -2.09 -4.37 -4.33
C ASN A 9 -0.78 -4.55 -3.55
N GLY A 10 0.21 -3.71 -3.84
CA GLY A 10 1.53 -3.72 -3.20
C GLY A 10 2.62 -4.36 -4.05
N ASP A 11 3.84 -4.31 -3.52
CA ASP A 11 5.05 -4.56 -4.32
C ASP A 11 5.19 -6.02 -4.75
N TYR A 12 4.67 -6.98 -3.95
CA TYR A 12 4.80 -8.40 -4.25
C TYR A 12 4.25 -8.76 -5.63
N LEU A 13 3.05 -8.26 -5.96
CA LEU A 13 2.43 -8.50 -7.26
C LEU A 13 3.10 -7.68 -8.37
N ALA A 14 3.56 -6.46 -8.06
CA ALA A 14 4.29 -5.62 -9.00
C ALA A 14 5.54 -6.32 -9.54
N TYR A 15 6.37 -6.88 -8.64
CA TYR A 15 7.58 -7.62 -9.03
C TYR A 15 7.28 -8.89 -9.83
N GLN A 16 6.11 -9.49 -9.67
CA GLN A 16 5.68 -10.62 -10.49
C GLN A 16 5.28 -10.16 -11.89
N LEU A 17 4.52 -9.07 -11.99
CA LEU A 17 4.10 -8.48 -13.27
C LEU A 17 5.29 -7.99 -14.10
N GLU A 18 6.30 -7.38 -13.48
CA GLU A 18 7.55 -6.96 -14.14
C GLU A 18 8.30 -8.11 -14.82
N LYS A 19 8.10 -9.35 -14.37
CA LYS A 19 8.73 -10.54 -14.96
C LYS A 19 7.93 -11.13 -16.13
N THR A 20 6.79 -10.53 -16.47
CA THR A 20 5.92 -10.97 -17.57
C THR A 20 6.13 -10.13 -18.82
N SER A 21 5.54 -10.55 -19.94
CA SER A 21 5.52 -9.78 -21.19
C SER A 21 4.30 -8.85 -21.31
N VAL A 22 3.65 -8.52 -20.19
CA VAL A 22 2.45 -7.68 -20.19
C VAL A 22 2.84 -6.22 -20.47
N GLU A 23 2.26 -5.63 -21.50
CA GLU A 23 2.47 -4.22 -21.87
C GLU A 23 1.68 -3.27 -20.97
N GLY A 24 2.27 -2.13 -20.62
CA GLY A 24 1.63 -1.06 -19.85
C GLY A 24 2.49 -0.57 -18.69
N GLU A 25 2.03 0.48 -18.02
CA GLU A 25 2.68 1.06 -16.84
C GLU A 25 2.10 0.40 -15.57
N ILE A 26 2.91 0.15 -14.54
CA ILE A 26 2.47 -0.43 -13.27
C ILE A 26 2.30 0.68 -12.23
N ILE A 27 1.15 0.70 -11.56
CA ILE A 27 0.87 1.56 -10.41
C ILE A 27 0.76 0.66 -9.18
N VAL A 28 1.58 0.91 -8.18
CA VAL A 28 1.59 0.14 -6.92
C VAL A 28 0.79 0.89 -5.87
N CYS A 29 -0.25 0.25 -5.35
CA CYS A 29 -1.03 0.78 -4.23
C CYS A 29 -0.76 -0.07 -2.99
N ARG A 30 0.23 0.33 -2.16
CA ARG A 30 0.66 -0.44 -0.96
C ARG A 30 -0.39 -0.55 0.15
N GLU A 31 -1.38 0.32 0.15
CA GLU A 31 -2.56 0.25 1.04
C GLU A 31 -3.78 -0.40 0.38
N ALA A 32 -3.71 -0.76 -0.90
CA ALA A 32 -4.86 -1.39 -1.56
C ALA A 32 -5.14 -2.76 -0.93
N LEU A 33 -6.41 -2.97 -0.57
CA LEU A 33 -6.91 -4.18 0.09
C LEU A 33 -6.35 -4.43 1.50
N VAL A 34 -5.68 -3.43 2.10
CA VAL A 34 -5.33 -3.48 3.53
C VAL A 34 -6.55 -3.07 4.33
N LEU A 35 -7.08 -3.99 5.13
CA LEU A 35 -8.22 -3.75 5.99
C LEU A 35 -7.80 -3.02 7.27
N GLY A 36 -8.79 -2.63 8.08
CA GLY A 36 -8.59 -2.03 9.39
C GLY A 36 -9.25 -0.66 9.53
N ASN A 37 -9.00 -0.02 10.66
CA ASN A 37 -9.64 1.25 10.98
C ASN A 37 -9.06 2.40 10.12
N LEU A 38 -9.94 3.23 9.57
CA LEU A 38 -9.61 4.42 8.78
C LEU A 38 -10.17 5.72 9.41
N LYS A 39 -10.92 5.61 10.52
CA LYS A 39 -11.58 6.76 11.15
C LYS A 39 -10.57 7.56 11.96
N ALA A 40 -10.33 8.81 11.55
CA ALA A 40 -9.44 9.73 12.22
C ALA A 40 -9.91 11.19 12.03
N TYR A 41 -9.49 12.07 12.94
CA TYR A 41 -9.87 13.49 12.93
C TYR A 41 -8.84 14.40 12.26
N SER A 42 -7.64 13.90 12.00
CA SER A 42 -6.57 14.58 11.27
C SER A 42 -5.69 13.58 10.52
N LEU A 43 -4.83 14.08 9.63
CA LEU A 43 -3.89 13.22 8.90
C LEU A 43 -2.86 12.57 9.84
N GLU A 44 -2.37 13.30 10.84
CA GLU A 44 -1.45 12.74 11.83
C GLU A 44 -2.11 11.62 12.66
N ASP A 45 -3.37 11.83 13.06
CA ASP A 45 -4.19 10.84 13.77
C ASP A 45 -4.44 9.61 12.89
N PHE A 46 -4.74 9.83 11.61
CA PHE A 46 -4.93 8.76 10.62
C PHE A 46 -3.74 7.82 10.57
N TRP A 47 -2.51 8.34 10.48
CA TRP A 47 -1.33 7.49 10.42
C TRP A 47 -1.07 6.69 11.69
N LYS A 48 -1.45 7.23 12.87
CA LYS A 48 -1.38 6.49 14.14
C LYS A 48 -2.40 5.35 14.15
N VAL A 49 -3.66 5.64 13.78
CA VAL A 49 -4.75 4.66 13.67
C VAL A 49 -4.42 3.56 12.65
N ARG A 50 -3.81 3.92 11.51
CA ARG A 50 -3.38 2.96 10.50
C ARG A 50 -2.26 2.07 10.98
N ALA A 51 -1.19 2.64 11.54
CA ALA A 51 -0.09 1.85 12.08
C ALA A 51 -0.58 0.86 13.16
N GLU A 52 -1.56 1.24 13.97
CA GLU A 52 -2.21 0.35 14.94
C GLU A 52 -3.02 -0.77 14.30
N SER A 53 -3.86 -0.45 13.32
CA SER A 53 -4.66 -1.45 12.61
C SER A 53 -3.76 -2.47 11.90
N VAL A 54 -2.71 -2.00 11.23
CA VAL A 54 -1.75 -2.85 10.51
C VAL A 54 -0.95 -3.73 11.47
N LEU A 55 -0.59 -3.22 12.64
CA LEU A 55 0.03 -4.03 13.70
C LEU A 55 -0.90 -5.15 14.17
N ASN A 56 -2.16 -4.83 14.46
CA ASN A 56 -3.09 -5.79 15.05
C ASN A 56 -3.57 -6.83 14.03
N ASP A 57 -3.90 -6.41 12.81
CA ASP A 57 -4.55 -7.26 11.82
C ASP A 57 -3.54 -8.09 11.00
N TYR A 58 -2.31 -7.57 10.82
CA TYR A 58 -1.29 -8.19 9.98
C TYR A 58 0.01 -8.51 10.72
N THR A 59 0.11 -8.22 12.02
CA THR A 59 1.31 -8.46 12.84
C THR A 59 2.57 -7.76 12.29
N VAL A 60 2.38 -6.62 11.62
CA VAL A 60 3.48 -5.81 11.06
C VAL A 60 3.83 -4.69 12.03
N GLU A 61 5.11 -4.58 12.42
CA GLU A 61 5.56 -3.53 13.33
C GLU A 61 5.21 -2.12 12.83
N LYS A 62 4.71 -1.25 13.72
CA LYS A 62 4.41 0.16 13.42
C LYS A 62 5.61 0.87 12.77
N LYS A 63 6.83 0.56 13.21
CA LYS A 63 8.07 1.12 12.64
C LYS A 63 8.23 0.75 11.16
N SER A 64 7.99 -0.51 10.80
CA SER A 64 8.03 -0.97 9.40
C SER A 64 7.00 -0.22 8.55
N TYR A 65 5.81 -0.01 9.09
CA TYR A 65 4.76 0.77 8.43
C TYR A 65 5.21 2.21 8.13
N TYR A 66 5.72 2.93 9.13
CA TYR A 66 6.20 4.31 8.95
C TYR A 66 7.42 4.43 8.03
N GLN A 67 8.22 3.37 7.89
CA GLN A 67 9.39 3.39 7.01
C GLN A 67 9.06 3.04 5.55
N LYS A 68 8.06 2.17 5.32
CA LYS A 68 7.80 1.59 3.99
C LYS A 68 6.54 2.12 3.31
N VAL A 69 5.56 2.58 4.08
CA VAL A 69 4.23 2.97 3.56
C VAL A 69 4.00 4.47 3.70
N PHE A 70 4.17 5.02 4.90
CA PHE A 70 3.95 6.46 5.15
C PHE A 70 4.68 7.41 4.19
N PRO A 71 5.96 7.21 3.80
CA PRO A 71 6.68 8.14 2.93
C PRO A 71 6.23 8.15 1.46
N GLU A 72 5.32 7.26 1.07
CA GLU A 72 4.78 7.19 -0.30
C GLU A 72 3.57 8.14 -0.51
N PHE A 73 3.17 8.89 0.53
CA PHE A 73 2.04 9.83 0.55
C PHE A 73 2.49 11.24 0.96
#